data_AF-A0A8L7SZX7-F1
#
_entry.id   AF-A0A8L7SZX7-F1
#
_cell.length_a   1.000
_cell.length_b   1.000
_cell.length_c   1.000
_cell.angle_alpha   90.00
_cell.angle_beta   90.00
_cell.angle_gamma   90.00
#
_symmetry.space_group_name_H-M   'P 1'
#
loop_
_entity.id
_entity.type
_entity.pdbx_description
1 polymer ?
#
loop_
_entity_poly.entity_id
_entity_poly.type
_entity_poly.pdbx_seq_one_letter_code
_entity_poly.pdbx_strand_id
1 'polypeptide(L)'
;MNLAYARLQRCVPHIPHDQKLAKIKTLRLAMLYIKHLEAVVDGSVRIRSSSSHELRPLEVEDFASIAMAEIQARNNYKDLAEKELQRGVRTEDICRQTVPERYALQEKTTQNHFSSIIRFP
;
A
#
# COMPACT_ATOMS: atom_id res chain seq x y z
N MET A 1 0.63 -9.11 20.82
CA MET A 1 0.42 -8.48 19.50
C MET A 1 0.85 -7.01 19.46
N ASN A 2 0.38 -6.14 20.37
CA ASN A 2 0.66 -4.69 20.30
C ASN A 2 2.14 -4.31 20.43
N LEU A 3 2.94 -5.08 21.19
CA LEU A 3 4.39 -4.86 21.31
C LEU A 3 5.13 -4.95 19.96
N ALA A 4 4.73 -5.87 19.08
CA ALA A 4 5.35 -6.04 17.77
C ALA A 4 5.10 -4.82 16.87
N TYR A 5 3.87 -4.27 16.88
CA TYR A 5 3.54 -3.04 16.17
C TYR A 5 4.30 -1.84 16.73
N ALA A 6 4.45 -1.72 18.06
CA ALA A 6 5.23 -0.65 18.67
C ALA A 6 6.72 -0.75 18.29
N ARG A 7 7.30 -1.96 18.24
CA ARG A 7 8.66 -2.18 17.75
C ARG A 7 8.79 -1.79 16.28
N LEU A 8 7.86 -2.21 15.43
CA LEU A 8 7.85 -1.86 14.01
C LEU A 8 7.73 -0.35 13.78
N GLN A 9 6.88 0.36 14.53
CA GLN A 9 6.75 1.81 14.47
C GLN A 9 8.07 2.54 14.79
N ARG A 10 8.86 2.02 15.73
CA ARG A 10 10.17 2.60 16.08
C ARG A 10 11.21 2.44 14.98
N CYS A 11 11.04 1.48 14.07
CA CYS A 11 11.96 1.28 12.94
C CYS A 11 11.72 2.26 11.79
N VAL A 12 10.56 2.92 11.73
CA VAL A 12 10.21 3.82 10.63
C VAL A 12 10.49 5.27 11.04
N PRO A 13 11.31 6.02 10.30
CA PRO A 13 11.66 7.39 10.64
C PRO A 13 10.46 8.33 10.48
N HIS A 14 10.54 9.49 11.15
CA HIS A 14 9.54 10.57 11.12
C HIS A 14 8.14 10.21 11.65
N ILE A 15 7.94 9.04 12.28
CA ILE A 15 6.71 8.74 13.00
C ILE A 15 6.80 9.37 14.41
N PRO A 16 5.83 10.22 14.82
CA PRO A 16 5.80 10.74 16.18
C PRO A 16 5.68 9.59 17.19
N HIS A 17 6.65 9.45 18.09
CA HIS A 17 6.74 8.32 19.02
C HIS A 17 5.52 8.18 19.95
N ASP A 18 4.84 9.29 20.25
CA ASP A 18 3.66 9.31 21.12
C ASP A 18 2.33 9.14 20.37
N GLN A 19 2.34 9.11 19.03
CA GLN A 19 1.14 8.97 18.24
C GLN A 19 0.80 7.50 18.00
N LYS A 20 -0.34 7.05 18.52
CA LYS A 20 -0.89 5.73 18.21
C LYS A 20 -1.35 5.69 16.75
N LEU A 21 -0.54 5.10 15.87
CA LEU A 21 -0.96 4.78 14.50
C LEU A 21 -1.83 3.52 14.46
N ALA A 22 -2.81 3.51 13.56
CA ALA A 22 -3.58 2.31 13.25
C ALA A 22 -2.66 1.20 12.70
N LYS A 23 -2.92 -0.06 13.05
CA LYS A 23 -2.12 -1.23 12.63
C LYS A 23 -1.87 -1.26 11.11
N ILE A 24 -2.91 -0.96 10.32
CA ILE A 24 -2.80 -0.93 8.85
C ILE A 24 -1.83 0.16 8.35
N LYS A 25 -1.85 1.35 8.96
CA LYS A 25 -0.91 2.43 8.61
C LYS A 25 0.52 2.05 8.96
N THR A 26 0.72 1.40 10.11
CA THR A 26 2.04 0.88 10.49
C THR A 26 2.59 -0.11 9.46
N LEU A 27 1.76 -1.03 8.97
CA LEU A 27 2.16 -1.99 7.94
C LEU A 27 2.48 -1.29 6.61
N ARG A 28 1.65 -0.34 6.17
CA ARG A 28 1.88 0.42 4.94
C ARG A 28 3.17 1.23 5.00
N LEU A 29 3.38 1.96 6.10
CA LEU A 29 4.61 2.72 6.33
C LEU A 29 5.85 1.83 6.32
N ALA A 30 5.79 0.65 6.95
CA ALA A 30 6.91 -0.29 6.91
C ALA A 30 7.23 -0.77 5.49
N MET A 31 6.21 -1.11 4.69
CA MET A 31 6.40 -1.49 3.28
C MET A 31 6.97 -0.34 2.45
N LEU A 32 6.47 0.88 2.64
CA LEU A 32 6.96 2.07 1.96
C LEU A 32 8.42 2.35 2.32
N TYR A 33 8.78 2.18 3.59
CA TYR A 33 10.15 2.41 4.05
C TYR A 33 11.12 1.38 3.49
N ILE A 34 10.75 0.10 3.43
CA ILE A 34 11.56 -0.94 2.77
C ILE A 34 11.83 -0.56 1.31
N LYS A 35 10.79 -0.20 0.55
CA LYS A 35 10.93 0.23 -0.85
C LYS A 35 11.80 1.49 -1.01
N HIS A 36 11.67 2.43 -0.07
CA HIS A 36 12.49 3.63 -0.04
C HIS A 36 13.97 3.29 0.16
N LEU A 37 14.28 2.43 1.14
CA LEU A 37 15.64 1.98 1.39
C LEU A 37 16.21 1.19 0.21
N GLU A 38 15.42 0.34 -0.44
CA GLU A 38 15.82 -0.37 -1.67
C GLU A 38 16.23 0.63 -2.77
N ALA A 39 15.46 1.70 -2.97
CA ALA A 39 15.76 2.74 -3.95
C ALA A 39 16.99 3.59 -3.59
N VAL A 40 17.21 3.86 -2.30
CA VAL A 40 18.41 4.55 -1.80
C VAL A 40 19.65 3.69 -2.04
N VAL A 41 19.58 2.38 -1.76
CA VAL A 41 20.70 1.43 -1.95
C VAL A 41 21.01 1.22 -3.44
N ASP A 42 19.99 1.13 -4.29
CA ASP A 42 20.16 1.00 -5.74
C ASP A 42 20.78 2.27 -6.37
N GLY A 43 20.53 3.44 -5.78
CA GLY A 43 21.14 4.71 -6.20
C GLY A 43 20.66 5.23 -7.57
N SER A 44 19.73 4.53 -8.23
CA SER A 44 19.19 4.89 -9.54
C SER A 44 18.20 6.06 -9.48
N VAL A 45 17.59 6.29 -8.31
CA VAL A 45 16.59 7.34 -8.12
C VAL A 45 17.29 8.65 -7.76
N ARG A 46 17.11 9.65 -8.61
CA ARG A 46 17.50 11.04 -8.33
C ARG A 46 16.26 11.87 -8.10
N ILE A 47 16.30 12.70 -7.06
CA ILE A 47 15.25 13.63 -6.73
C ILE A 47 15.73 15.07 -6.85
N ARG A 48 14.80 15.99 -7.03
CA ARG A 48 15.12 17.41 -7.12
C ARG A 48 15.28 18.00 -5.73
N SER A 49 16.45 18.56 -5.45
CA SER A 49 16.69 19.28 -4.20
C SER A 49 15.80 20.53 -4.13
N SER A 50 15.19 20.75 -2.97
CA SER A 50 14.39 21.96 -2.71
C SER A 50 15.23 23.24 -2.74
N SER A 51 16.50 23.16 -2.34
CA SER A 51 17.39 24.32 -2.23
C SER A 51 18.05 24.73 -3.56
N SER A 52 18.62 23.77 -4.30
CA SER A 52 19.42 24.06 -5.49
C SER A 52 18.67 23.84 -6.81
N HIS A 53 17.48 23.24 -6.78
CA HIS A 53 16.76 22.76 -7.97
C HIS A 53 17.54 21.73 -8.83
N GLU A 54 18.71 21.29 -8.35
CA GLU A 54 19.53 20.27 -8.98
C GLU A 54 19.04 18.87 -8.60
N LEU A 55 19.39 17.89 -9.42
CA LEU A 55 19.15 16.49 -9.11
C LEU A 55 20.20 15.99 -8.13
N ARG A 56 19.76 15.48 -6.99
CA ARG A 56 20.62 14.75 -6.05
C ARG A 56 20.13 13.30 -5.88
N PRO A 57 21.00 12.38 -5.42
CA PRO A 57 20.56 11.03 -5.05
C PRO A 57 19.42 11.07 -4.03
N LEU A 58 18.55 10.06 -4.05
CA LEU A 58 17.55 9.84 -3.02
C LEU A 58 18.24 9.58 -1.67
N GLU A 59 17.83 10.31 -0.63
CA GLU A 59 18.35 10.22 0.72
C GLU A 59 17.30 9.65 1.67
N VAL A 60 17.70 9.24 2.88
CA VAL A 60 16.79 8.65 3.87
C VAL A 60 15.74 9.67 4.32
N GLU A 61 16.14 10.93 4.44
CA GLU A 61 15.36 12.08 4.89
C GLU A 61 14.18 12.40 3.96
N ASP A 62 14.28 12.01 2.69
CA ASP A 62 13.23 12.21 1.68
C ASP A 62 11.97 11.41 1.98
N PHE A 63 12.11 10.35 2.78
CA PHE A 63 10.99 9.55 3.26
C PHE A 63 10.00 10.34 4.12
N ALA A 64 10.41 11.46 4.72
CA ALA A 64 9.54 12.28 5.56
C ALA A 64 8.24 12.69 4.85
N SER A 65 8.33 13.06 3.57
CA SER A 65 7.16 13.45 2.76
C SER A 65 6.19 12.29 2.56
N ILE A 66 6.72 11.10 2.25
CA ILE A 66 5.97 9.85 2.06
C ILE A 66 5.30 9.43 3.37
N ALA A 67 6.05 9.48 4.47
CA ALA A 67 5.56 9.13 5.80
C ALA A 67 4.40 10.04 6.23
N MET A 68 4.56 11.36 6.07
CA MET A 68 3.52 12.33 6.42
C MET A 68 2.28 12.16 5.54
N ALA A 69 2.45 11.96 4.23
CA ALA A 69 1.35 11.71 3.32
C ALA A 69 0.53 10.47 3.72
N GLU A 70 1.19 9.35 4.03
CA GLU A 70 0.50 8.12 4.47
C GLU A 70 -0.15 8.29 5.85
N ILE A 71 0.47 9.02 6.78
CA ILE A 71 -0.13 9.31 8.10
C ILE A 71 -1.39 10.18 7.95
N GLN A 72 -1.32 11.22 7.11
CA GLN A 72 -2.42 12.16 6.88
C GLN A 72 -3.52 11.59 5.98
N ALA A 73 -3.23 10.56 5.17
CA ALA A 73 -4.20 9.91 4.31
C ALA A 73 -5.42 9.43 5.11
N ARG A 74 -6.59 10.02 4.83
CA ARG A 74 -7.87 9.56 5.39
C ARG A 74 -8.50 8.58 4.41
N ASN A 75 -9.20 7.57 4.94
CA ASN A 75 -10.06 6.75 4.09
C ASN A 75 -11.12 7.68 3.49
N ASN A 76 -11.07 7.91 2.18
CA ASN A 76 -12.08 8.69 1.49
C ASN A 76 -13.24 7.77 1.08
N TYR A 77 -14.14 7.52 2.04
CA TYR A 77 -15.34 6.71 1.77
C TYR A 77 -16.28 7.37 0.76
N LYS A 78 -16.23 8.69 0.58
CA LYS A 78 -17.06 9.39 -0.41
C LYS A 78 -16.63 9.03 -1.83
N ASP A 79 -15.34 9.23 -2.16
CA ASP A 79 -14.82 8.86 -3.48
C ASP A 79 -14.96 7.35 -3.74
N LEU A 80 -14.78 6.53 -2.70
CA LEU A 80 -15.00 5.09 -2.81
C LEU A 80 -16.47 4.79 -3.13
N ALA A 81 -17.43 5.41 -2.44
CA ALA A 81 -18.85 5.21 -2.72
C ALA A 81 -19.24 5.69 -4.12
N GLU A 82 -18.68 6.81 -4.59
CA GLU A 82 -18.91 7.30 -5.95
C GLU A 82 -18.34 6.35 -7.01
N LYS A 83 -17.14 5.80 -6.78
CA LYS A 83 -16.52 4.82 -7.68
C LYS A 83 -17.28 3.48 -7.69
N GLU A 84 -17.78 3.04 -6.55
CA GLU A 84 -18.61 1.84 -6.45
C GLU A 84 -19.98 2.07 -7.14
N LEU A 85 -20.56 3.27 -7.04
CA LEU A 85 -21.76 3.65 -7.78
C LEU A 85 -21.54 3.61 -9.30
N GLN A 86 -20.38 4.08 -9.79
CA GLN A 86 -20.01 3.97 -11.21
C GLN A 86 -19.86 2.51 -11.70
N ARG A 87 -19.58 1.59 -10.78
CA ARG A 87 -19.53 0.14 -11.06
C ARG A 87 -20.89 -0.54 -10.92
N GLY A 88 -21.95 0.23 -10.65
CA GLY A 88 -23.30 -0.28 -10.43
C GLY A 88 -23.56 -0.82 -9.02
N VAL A 89 -22.61 -0.66 -8.09
CA VAL A 89 -22.78 -1.08 -6.69
C VAL A 89 -23.40 0.08 -5.91
N ARG A 90 -24.72 0.03 -5.69
CA ARG A 90 -25.39 1.05 -4.88
C ARG A 90 -25.06 0.85 -3.41
N THR A 91 -24.91 1.95 -2.67
CA THR A 91 -24.64 1.90 -1.22
C THR A 91 -25.72 1.16 -0.43
N GLU A 92 -26.97 1.19 -0.88
CA GLU A 92 -28.10 0.47 -0.26
C GLU A 92 -28.00 -1.05 -0.40
N ASP A 93 -27.35 -1.56 -1.45
CA ASP A 93 -27.20 -3.00 -1.67
C ASP A 93 -26.08 -3.59 -0.80
N ILE A 94 -25.17 -2.73 -0.31
CA ILE A 94 -24.03 -3.12 0.51
C ILE A 94 -24.44 -3.77 1.82
N CYS A 95 -25.50 -3.27 2.47
CA CYS A 95 -26.02 -3.83 3.71
C CYS A 95 -26.95 -5.05 3.49
N ARG A 96 -27.42 -5.28 2.25
CA ARG A 96 -28.31 -6.39 1.90
C ARG A 96 -27.55 -7.63 1.45
N GLN A 97 -26.34 -7.47 0.92
CA GLN A 97 -25.45 -8.59 0.61
C GLN A 97 -24.94 -9.21 1.90
N THR A 98 -25.34 -10.46 2.14
CA THR A 98 -24.72 -11.27 3.20
C THR A 98 -23.22 -11.41 2.88
N VAL A 99 -22.39 -11.34 3.92
CA VAL A 99 -20.92 -11.39 3.83
C VAL A 99 -20.34 -12.53 2.97
N PRO A 100 -20.96 -13.72 2.80
CA PRO A 100 -20.40 -14.80 1.98
C PRO A 100 -20.19 -14.42 0.51
N GLU A 101 -21.06 -13.59 -0.08
CA GLU A 101 -21.02 -13.29 -1.53
C GLU A 101 -19.91 -12.32 -1.91
N ARG A 102 -19.52 -11.42 -1.01
CA ARG A 102 -18.54 -10.36 -1.27
C ARG A 102 -17.08 -10.81 -1.30
N TYR A 103 -16.81 -11.96 -0.68
CA TYR A 103 -15.47 -12.55 -0.62
C TYR A 103 -15.41 -13.92 -1.30
N ALA A 104 -16.48 -14.33 -1.99
CA ALA A 104 -16.45 -15.48 -2.86
C ALA A 104 -15.39 -15.22 -3.94
N LEU A 105 -14.27 -15.95 -3.85
CA LEU A 105 -13.27 -15.99 -4.89
C LEU A 105 -13.99 -16.39 -6.17
N GLN A 106 -14.06 -15.49 -7.15
CA GLN A 106 -14.28 -15.92 -8.51
C GLN A 106 -13.16 -16.92 -8.82
N GLU A 107 -13.53 -18.20 -8.88
CA GLU A 107 -12.74 -19.20 -9.58
C GLU A 107 -12.61 -18.70 -11.01
N LYS A 108 -11.54 -17.94 -11.27
CA LYS A 108 -11.06 -17.79 -12.64
C LYS A 108 -10.66 -19.18 -13.04
N THR A 109 -11.52 -19.80 -13.83
CA THR A 109 -11.15 -20.89 -14.73
C THR A 109 -10.02 -20.38 -15.60
N THR A 110 -8.79 -20.49 -15.09
CA THR A 110 -7.62 -20.55 -15.94
C THR A 110 -7.80 -21.81 -16.75
N GLN A 111 -8.36 -21.66 -17.95
CA GLN A 111 -8.17 -22.63 -19.01
C GLN A 111 -6.66 -22.75 -19.20
N ASN A 112 -6.08 -23.75 -18.54
CA ASN A 112 -4.70 -24.12 -18.70
C ASN A 112 -4.56 -24.65 -20.13
N HIS A 113 -4.18 -23.74 -21.03
CA HIS A 113 -3.76 -24.03 -22.40
C HIS A 113 -2.40 -24.77 -22.46
N PHE A 114 -1.95 -25.40 -21.37
CA PHE A 114 -0.68 -26.13 -21.29
C PHE A 114 -0.76 -27.59 -21.73
N SER A 115 -1.93 -28.06 -22.19
CA SER A 115 -2.06 -29.36 -22.87
C SER A 115 -1.56 -29.25 -24.31
N SER A 116 -0.23 -29.18 -24.51
CA SER A 116 0.36 -29.46 -25.84
C SER A 116 1.81 -29.90 -25.87
N ILE A 117 2.56 -29.88 -24.77
CA ILE A 117 4.00 -30.20 -24.82
C ILE A 117 4.36 -31.01 -23.59
N ILE A 118 4.23 -32.33 -23.66
CA ILE A 118 5.24 -33.37 -23.34
C ILE A 118 4.59 -34.70 -23.75
N ARG A 119 5.03 -35.23 -24.89
CA ARG A 119 4.62 -36.52 -25.44
C ARG A 119 5.84 -37.43 -25.44
N PHE A 120 5.67 -38.62 -24.85
CA PHE A 120 6.39 -39.88 -25.11
C PHE A 120 7.85 -39.98 -24.62
N PRO A 121 8.33 -41.19 -24.31
CA PRO A 121 7.82 -42.53 -24.64
C PRO A 121 6.82 -43.13 -23.65
#